data_AF-A0A259DBG1-F1
#
_entry.id   AF-A0A259DBG1-F1
#
_cell.length_a   1.000
_cell.length_b   1.000
_cell.length_c   1.000
_cell.angle_alpha   90.00
_cell.angle_beta   90.00
_cell.angle_gamma   90.00
#
_symmetry.space_group_name_H-M   'P 1'
#
loop_
_entity.id
_entity.type
_entity.pdbx_description
1 polymer ?
#
loop_
_entity_poly.entity_id
_entity_poly.type
_entity_poly.pdbx_seq_one_letter_code
_entity_poly.pdbx_strand_id
1 'polypeptide(L)'
;MDAAMLYALRDPAGVSAHPVIFLVLGVLTWALHIAAVQVMLGASALTIFGALSRDAHWRRLAAAMLSTAKVAVSVAIVLGVAPLLFVQVIYDPFWYTSNVLSARWVIGFIIILIAAYLALYTFYA
;
A
#
# COMPACT_ATOMS: atom_id res chain seq x y z
N MET A 1 27.21 -13.73 -32.75
CA MET A 1 26.39 -14.59 -31.87
C MET A 1 25.21 -15.10 -32.67
N ASP A 2 24.93 -16.40 -32.61
CA ASP A 2 23.79 -17.02 -33.30
C ASP A 2 22.47 -16.69 -32.57
N ALA A 3 21.42 -16.35 -33.32
CA ALA A 3 20.12 -15.98 -32.78
C ALA A 3 19.46 -17.13 -32.02
N ALA A 4 19.67 -18.38 -32.46
CA ALA A 4 19.15 -19.56 -31.77
C ALA A 4 19.72 -19.69 -30.35
N MET A 5 20.99 -19.33 -30.15
CA MET A 5 21.65 -19.35 -28.84
C MET A 5 21.10 -18.26 -27.91
N LEU A 6 20.75 -17.07 -28.44
CA LEU A 6 20.09 -16.02 -27.65
C LEU A 6 18.68 -16.42 -27.21
N TYR A 7 17.92 -17.12 -28.06
CA TYR A 7 16.60 -17.65 -27.68
C TYR A 7 16.69 -18.77 -26.64
N ALA A 8 17.69 -19.63 -26.72
CA ALA A 8 17.90 -20.71 -25.75
C ALA A 8 18.29 -20.21 -24.36
N LEU A 9 18.93 -19.03 -24.26
CA LEU A 9 19.31 -18.39 -23.00
C LEU A 9 18.25 -17.45 -22.44
N ARG A 10 17.16 -17.20 -23.19
CA ARG A 10 16.06 -16.34 -22.75
C ARG A 10 15.24 -17.07 -21.69
N ASP A 11 15.05 -16.43 -20.54
CA ASP A 11 14.10 -16.91 -19.55
C ASP A 11 12.69 -17.00 -20.18
N PRO A 12 12.02 -18.18 -20.16
CA PRO A 12 10.68 -18.34 -20.71
C PRO A 12 9.66 -17.37 -20.11
N ALA A 13 9.85 -16.97 -18.85
CA ALA A 13 8.98 -16.01 -18.18
C ALA A 13 9.34 -14.54 -18.50
N GLY A 14 10.50 -14.28 -19.11
CA GLY A 14 10.95 -12.93 -19.47
C GLY A 14 11.23 -12.02 -18.27
N VAL A 15 11.42 -12.57 -17.07
CA VAL A 15 11.68 -11.80 -15.84
C VAL A 15 13.18 -11.60 -15.61
N SER A 16 13.55 -10.50 -14.94
CA SER A 16 14.95 -10.09 -14.76
C SER A 16 15.73 -10.92 -13.73
N ALA A 17 15.05 -11.77 -12.96
CA ALA A 17 15.65 -12.64 -11.95
C ALA A 17 14.78 -13.88 -11.70
N HIS A 18 15.28 -14.82 -10.89
CA HIS A 18 14.54 -16.03 -10.56
C HIS A 18 13.19 -15.72 -9.87
N PRO A 19 12.04 -16.24 -10.35
CA PRO A 19 10.70 -15.86 -9.87
C PRO A 19 10.48 -15.93 -8.36
N VAL A 20 11.11 -16.90 -7.69
CA VAL A 20 11.02 -17.08 -6.23
C VAL A 20 11.47 -15.84 -5.45
N ILE A 21 12.45 -15.09 -5.96
CA ILE A 21 12.93 -13.87 -5.30
C ILE A 21 11.81 -12.84 -5.23
N PHE A 22 11.10 -12.62 -6.35
CA PHE A 22 9.97 -11.70 -6.41
C PHE A 22 8.78 -12.16 -5.57
N LEU A 23 8.52 -13.48 -5.49
CA LEU A 23 7.45 -14.01 -4.64
C LEU A 23 7.73 -13.77 -3.15
N VAL A 24 8.95 -14.09 -2.69
CA VAL A 24 9.34 -13.91 -1.28
C VAL A 24 9.31 -12.43 -0.89
N LEU A 25 9.91 -11.57 -1.72
CA LEU A 25 9.90 -10.13 -1.49
C LEU A 25 8.47 -9.55 -1.58
N GLY A 26 7.64 -10.07 -2.50
CA GLY A 26 6.23 -9.72 -2.63
C GLY A 26 5.44 -10.01 -1.36
N VAL A 27 5.54 -11.22 -0.82
CA VAL A 27 4.85 -11.60 0.43
C VAL A 27 5.36 -10.80 1.61
N LEU A 28 6.69 -10.63 1.74
CA LEU A 28 7.29 -9.87 2.84
C LEU A 28 6.84 -8.40 2.83
N THR A 29 6.97 -7.73 1.69
CA THR A 29 6.59 -6.32 1.56
C THR A 29 5.10 -6.10 1.70
N TRP A 30 4.27 -7.03 1.21
CA TRP A 30 2.83 -7.00 1.43
C TRP A 30 2.46 -7.15 2.92
N ALA A 31 3.10 -8.08 3.64
CA ALA A 31 2.86 -8.26 5.07
C ALA A 31 3.20 -6.99 5.87
N LEU A 32 4.34 -6.37 5.56
CA LEU A 32 4.76 -5.10 6.17
C LEU A 32 3.80 -3.95 5.81
N HIS A 33 3.36 -3.87 4.55
CA HIS A 33 2.38 -2.89 4.09
C HIS A 33 1.05 -3.01 4.85
N ILE A 34 0.49 -4.22 4.95
CA ILE A 34 -0.79 -4.44 5.64
C ILE A 34 -0.67 -4.19 7.15
N ALA A 35 0.46 -4.53 7.77
CA ALA A 35 0.71 -4.16 9.16
C ALA A 35 0.68 -2.63 9.35
N ALA A 36 1.33 -1.86 8.48
CA ALA A 36 1.30 -0.40 8.51
C ALA A 36 -0.11 0.16 8.27
N VAL A 37 -0.87 -0.44 7.33
CA VAL A 37 -2.27 -0.08 7.07
C VAL A 37 -3.15 -0.31 8.31
N GLN A 38 -2.96 -1.40 9.05
CA GLN A 38 -3.73 -1.66 10.27
C GLN A 38 -3.43 -0.63 11.37
N VAL A 39 -2.15 -0.29 11.57
CA VAL A 39 -1.75 0.77 12.51
C VAL A 39 -2.34 2.11 12.08
N MET A 40 -2.26 2.45 10.80
CA MET A 40 -2.83 3.67 10.21
C MET A 40 -4.33 3.77 10.46
N LEU A 41 -5.09 2.71 10.17
CA LEU A 41 -6.54 2.69 10.35
C LEU A 41 -6.91 2.76 11.84
N GLY A 42 -6.24 1.98 12.69
CA GLY A 42 -6.47 1.98 14.13
C GLY A 42 -6.18 3.34 14.78
N ALA A 43 -5.04 3.94 14.47
CA ALA A 43 -4.67 5.26 14.98
C ALA A 43 -5.62 6.35 14.47
N SER A 44 -6.03 6.30 13.20
CA SER A 44 -7.00 7.25 12.63
C SER A 44 -8.38 7.11 13.30
N ALA A 45 -8.86 5.89 13.53
CA ALA A 45 -10.12 5.63 14.20
C ALA A 45 -10.11 6.14 15.65
N LEU A 46 -9.04 5.87 16.41
CA LEU A 46 -8.87 6.38 17.78
C LEU A 46 -8.79 7.91 17.81
N THR A 47 -8.15 8.51 16.81
CA THR A 47 -8.07 9.98 16.68
C THR A 47 -9.46 10.58 16.49
N ILE A 48 -10.26 10.04 15.55
CA ILE A 48 -11.63 10.50 15.29
C ILE A 48 -12.51 10.31 16.53
N PHE A 49 -12.44 9.13 17.17
CA PHE A 49 -13.24 8.85 18.36
C PHE A 49 -12.90 9.79 19.52
N GLY A 50 -11.61 10.00 19.79
CA GLY A 50 -11.21 10.92 20.86
C GLY A 50 -11.45 12.39 20.53
N ALA A 51 -11.51 12.78 19.26
CA ALA A 51 -11.93 14.12 18.83
C ALA A 51 -13.41 14.41 19.14
N LEU A 52 -14.26 13.39 19.02
CA LEU A 52 -15.71 13.48 19.30
C LEU A 52 -16.04 13.31 20.78
N SER A 53 -15.09 12.81 21.59
CA SER A 53 -15.27 12.59 23.02
C SER A 53 -15.14 13.87 23.84
N ARG A 54 -15.96 14.00 24.88
CA ARG A 54 -15.88 15.11 25.86
C ARG A 54 -14.88 14.85 26.99
N ASP A 55 -14.41 13.61 27.13
CA ASP A 55 -13.46 13.23 28.18
C ASP A 55 -12.03 13.66 27.80
N ALA A 56 -11.35 14.28 28.76
CA ALA A 56 -9.98 14.76 28.62
C ALA A 56 -8.98 13.62 28.30
N HIS A 57 -9.19 12.41 28.82
CA HIS A 57 -8.29 11.27 28.56
C HIS A 57 -8.34 10.84 27.10
N TRP A 58 -9.56 10.76 26.54
CA TRP A 58 -9.78 10.42 25.13
C TRP A 58 -9.22 11.49 24.19
N ARG A 59 -9.34 12.78 24.54
CA ARG A 59 -8.73 13.87 23.76
C ARG A 59 -7.21 13.82 23.77
N ARG A 60 -6.59 13.47 24.90
CA ARG A 60 -5.14 13.27 25.01
C ARG A 60 -4.68 12.07 24.19
N LEU A 61 -5.42 10.97 24.20
CA LEU A 61 -5.14 9.81 23.35
C LEU A 61 -5.23 10.17 21.88
N ALA A 62 -6.27 10.89 21.45
CA ALA A 62 -6.42 11.33 20.06
C ALA A 62 -5.23 12.17 19.58
N ALA A 63 -4.70 13.07 20.41
CA ALA A 63 -3.52 13.86 20.06
C ALA A 63 -2.27 12.99 19.82
N ALA A 64 -2.05 11.95 20.63
CA ALA A 64 -0.95 11.01 20.43
C ALA A 64 -1.17 10.10 19.20
N MET A 65 -2.41 9.65 19.00
CA MET A 65 -2.77 8.80 17.87
C MET A 65 -2.73 9.54 16.53
N LEU A 66 -2.96 10.84 16.51
CA LEU A 66 -2.82 11.65 15.31
C LEU A 66 -1.39 11.62 14.76
N SER A 67 -0.40 11.82 15.63
CA SER A 67 1.02 11.76 15.22
C SER A 67 1.36 10.38 14.68
N THR A 68 0.88 9.34 15.37
CA THR A 68 1.03 7.94 14.95
C THR A 68 0.38 7.69 13.59
N ALA A 69 -0.83 8.21 13.36
CA ALA A 69 -1.54 8.08 12.09
C ALA A 69 -0.77 8.73 10.94
N LYS A 70 -0.24 9.95 11.12
CA LYS A 70 0.55 10.66 10.10
C LYS A 70 1.79 9.84 9.68
N VAL A 71 2.52 9.30 10.64
CA VAL A 71 3.69 8.45 10.37
C VAL A 71 3.27 7.14 9.69
N ALA A 72 2.23 6.47 10.21
CA ALA A 72 1.74 5.22 9.67
C ALA A 72 1.22 5.34 8.23
N VAL A 73 0.55 6.45 7.87
CA VAL A 73 0.16 6.74 6.48
C VAL A 73 1.39 6.80 5.58
N SER A 74 2.44 7.54 5.98
CA SER A 74 3.67 7.67 5.19
C SER A 74 4.34 6.31 4.95
N VAL A 75 4.46 5.51 6.02
CA VAL A 75 5.02 4.15 5.94
C VAL A 75 4.17 3.24 5.06
N ALA A 76 2.85 3.28 5.19
CA ALA A 76 1.92 2.48 4.39
C ALA A 76 2.05 2.81 2.89
N ILE A 77 2.13 4.10 2.52
CA ILE A 77 2.28 4.54 1.12
C ILE A 77 3.59 4.01 0.53
N VAL A 78 4.72 4.19 1.23
CA VAL A 78 6.04 3.75 0.74
C VAL A 78 6.09 2.24 0.59
N LEU A 79 5.61 1.49 1.59
CA LEU A 79 5.61 0.03 1.55
C LEU A 79 4.60 -0.53 0.54
N GLY A 80 3.60 0.24 0.12
CA GLY A 80 2.59 -0.21 -0.85
C GLY A 80 3.10 -0.29 -2.29
N VAL A 81 4.14 0.49 -2.62
CA VAL A 81 4.69 0.52 -3.99
C VAL A 81 5.35 -0.81 -4.35
N ALA A 82 6.18 -1.35 -3.46
CA ALA A 82 6.93 -2.59 -3.70
C ALA A 82 6.05 -3.82 -4.04
N PRO A 83 5.02 -4.21 -3.25
CA PRO A 83 4.20 -5.37 -3.55
C PRO A 83 3.41 -5.21 -4.86
N LEU A 84 2.99 -3.98 -5.21
CA LEU A 84 2.34 -3.71 -6.49
C LEU A 84 3.29 -3.94 -7.68
N LEU A 85 4.56 -3.55 -7.55
CA LEU A 85 5.55 -3.81 -8.59
C LEU A 85 5.84 -5.32 -8.71
N PHE A 86 5.92 -6.05 -7.59
CA PHE A 86 6.18 -7.49 -7.64
C PHE A 86 5.02 -8.28 -8.24
N VAL A 87 3.77 -7.94 -7.95
CA VAL A 87 2.62 -8.62 -8.58
C VAL A 87 2.56 -8.34 -10.07
N GLN A 88 2.94 -7.13 -10.51
CA GLN A 88 3.04 -6.76 -11.93
C GLN A 88 4.12 -7.57 -12.64
N VAL A 89 5.32 -7.68 -12.08
CA VAL A 89 6.42 -8.43 -12.71
C VAL A 89 6.08 -9.91 -12.90
N ILE A 90 5.38 -10.53 -11.95
CA ILE A 90 5.09 -11.98 -12.01
C ILE A 90 3.81 -12.29 -12.78
N TYR A 91 2.78 -11.43 -12.66
CA TYR A 91 1.42 -11.72 -13.13
C TYR A 91 0.90 -10.66 -14.10
N ASP A 92 1.77 -10.01 -14.88
CA ASP A 92 1.43 -8.83 -15.71
C ASP A 92 0.12 -8.95 -16.50
N PRO A 93 -0.13 -10.02 -17.30
CA PRO A 93 -1.36 -10.10 -18.08
C PRO A 93 -2.61 -10.20 -17.21
N PHE A 94 -2.55 -10.97 -16.12
CA PHE A 94 -3.67 -11.13 -15.18
C PHE A 94 -3.92 -9.85 -14.39
N TRP A 95 -2.85 -9.17 -13.97
CA TRP A 95 -2.92 -7.90 -13.27
C TRP A 95 -3.52 -6.82 -14.15
N TYR A 96 -3.08 -6.70 -15.41
CA TYR A 96 -3.61 -5.74 -16.37
C TYR A 96 -5.12 -5.91 -16.56
N THR A 97 -5.59 -7.11 -16.89
CA THR A 97 -7.02 -7.37 -17.09
C THR A 97 -7.82 -7.10 -15.82
N SER A 98 -7.32 -7.53 -14.66
CA SER A 98 -7.99 -7.30 -13.37
C SER A 98 -8.11 -5.81 -13.06
N ASN A 99 -7.03 -5.04 -13.27
CA ASN A 99 -6.98 -3.61 -12.97
C ASN A 99 -7.90 -2.80 -13.90
N VAL A 100 -8.01 -3.18 -15.18
CA VAL A 100 -8.95 -2.56 -16.13
C VAL A 100 -10.40 -2.82 -15.71
N LEU A 101 -10.74 -4.06 -15.32
CA LEU A 101 -12.08 -4.41 -14.86
C LEU A 101 -12.45 -3.69 -13.55
N SER A 102 -11.49 -3.52 -12.63
CA SER A 102 -11.69 -2.84 -11.36
C SER A 102 -11.44 -1.33 -11.40
N ALA A 103 -11.14 -0.74 -12.56
CA ALA A 103 -10.61 0.62 -12.66
C ALA A 103 -11.49 1.67 -11.95
N ARG A 104 -12.82 1.59 -12.13
CA ARG A 104 -13.77 2.52 -11.47
C ARG A 104 -13.69 2.46 -9.94
N TRP A 105 -13.54 1.25 -9.38
CA TRP A 105 -13.41 1.05 -7.94
C TRP A 105 -12.08 1.57 -7.41
N VAL A 106 -10.98 1.29 -8.12
CA VAL A 106 -9.63 1.76 -7.74
C VAL A 106 -9.55 3.29 -7.77
N ILE A 107 -10.10 3.93 -8.81
CA ILE A 107 -10.14 5.40 -8.88
C ILE A 107 -10.95 5.99 -7.73
N GLY A 108 -12.13 5.42 -7.43
CA GLY A 108 -12.94 5.84 -6.28
C GLY A 108 -12.20 5.69 -4.96
N PHE A 109 -11.49 4.57 -4.77
CA PHE A 109 -10.66 4.33 -3.60
C PHE A 109 -9.54 5.38 -3.44
N ILE A 110 -8.85 5.74 -4.51
CA ILE A 110 -7.82 6.79 -4.50
C ILE A 110 -8.41 8.14 -4.08
N ILE A 111 -9.58 8.51 -4.60
CA ILE A 111 -10.26 9.76 -4.21
C ILE A 111 -10.58 9.78 -2.71
N ILE A 112 -11.07 8.66 -2.17
CA ILE A 112 -11.34 8.52 -0.73
C ILE A 112 -10.06 8.69 0.09
N LEU A 113 -8.95 8.07 -0.33
CA LEU A 113 -7.66 8.21 0.34
C LEU A 113 -7.15 9.64 0.31
N ILE A 114 -7.29 10.36 -0.81
CA ILE A 114 -6.90 11.78 -0.92
C ILE A 114 -7.73 12.61 0.06
N ALA A 115 -9.05 12.44 0.08
CA ALA A 115 -9.93 13.16 1.00
C ALA A 115 -9.58 12.89 2.47
N ALA A 116 -9.33 11.62 2.82
CA ALA A 116 -8.92 11.24 4.18
C ALA A 116 -7.55 11.83 4.56
N TYR A 117 -6.58 11.82 3.64
CA TYR A 117 -5.26 12.41 3.86
C TYR A 117 -5.35 13.93 4.06
N LEU A 118 -6.15 14.61 3.24
CA LEU A 118 -6.39 16.04 3.40
C LEU A 118 -7.07 16.35 4.74
N ALA A 119 -8.08 15.58 5.14
CA ALA A 119 -8.75 15.74 6.43
C ALA A 119 -7.78 15.56 7.61
N LEU A 120 -6.88 14.57 7.53
CA LEU A 120 -5.85 14.34 8.56
C LEU A 120 -4.91 15.56 8.70
N TYR A 121 -4.65 16.27 7.60
CA TYR A 121 -3.80 17.46 7.59
C TYR A 121 -4.54 18.73 8.02
N THR A 122 -5.80 18.93 7.62
CA THR A 122 -6.56 20.15 7.91
C THR A 122 -7.11 20.20 9.33
N PHE A 123 -7.53 19.06 9.90
CA PHE A 123 -8.22 19.03 11.19
C PHE A 123 -7.27 19.17 12.40
N TYR A 124 -5.97 18.97 12.18
CA TYR A 124 -4.95 19.00 13.24
C TYR A 124 -3.56 19.44 12.71
N ALA A 125 -3.54 20.43 11.83
CA ALA A 125 -2.40 21.33 11.65
C ALA A 125 -2.61 22.55 12.56
#